data_AF-A0A0Q4BC56-F1
#
_entry.id   AF-A0A0Q4BC56-F1
#
_cell.length_a   1.000
_cell.length_b   1.000
_cell.length_c   1.000
_cell.angle_alpha   90.00
_cell.angle_beta   90.00
_cell.angle_gamma   90.00
#
_symmetry.space_group_name_H-M   'P 1'
#
loop_
_entity.id
_entity.type
_entity.pdbx_description
1 polymer ?
#
loop_
_entity_poly.entity_id
_entity_poly.type
_entity_poly.pdbx_seq_one_letter_code
_entity_poly.pdbx_strand_id
1 'polypeptide(L)'
;MASELLKELFFEETGTFEPDTIGKDLMTKAIKGRFGLDYSCRITLNKPIIGIGAPVAAYYPQVAEKFDCELILPKYAEVGNAVGAITGSIVESMDILIRPKPGENAVNDPKCFLFAPFGRMEFETVTEAVDYAEKKASEILLDMVISEGAENPKLEMERIDRKYEFGSGYGAYALLETHVKVSAVGKPKQFRPMEKTSYYSDLKQAWDV
;
A
#
# COMPACT_ATOMS: atom_id res chain seq x y z
N MET A 1 0.27 -1.03 -23.71
CA MET A 1 0.74 0.10 -22.89
C MET A 1 -0.15 1.32 -23.07
N ALA A 2 -0.12 2.03 -24.21
CA ALA A 2 -0.99 3.21 -24.43
C ALA A 2 -2.50 2.95 -24.29
N SER A 3 -2.98 1.78 -24.73
CA SER A 3 -4.37 1.37 -24.52
C SER A 3 -4.72 1.18 -23.04
N GLU A 4 -3.80 0.60 -22.28
CA GLU A 4 -4.04 0.30 -20.87
C GLU A 4 -4.06 1.58 -20.04
N LEU A 5 -3.14 2.51 -20.35
CA LEU A 5 -3.12 3.84 -19.76
C LEU A 5 -4.46 4.56 -19.92
N LEU A 6 -5.04 4.57 -21.12
CA LEU A 6 -6.34 5.21 -21.34
C LEU A 6 -7.49 4.53 -20.59
N LYS A 7 -7.50 3.19 -20.52
CA LYS A 7 -8.54 2.47 -19.77
C LYS A 7 -8.53 2.86 -18.29
N GLU A 8 -7.35 2.83 -17.68
CA GLU A 8 -7.16 3.19 -16.27
C GLU A 8 -7.59 4.64 -16.02
N LEU A 9 -7.17 5.57 -16.88
CA LEU A 9 -7.53 6.98 -16.75
C LEU A 9 -9.03 7.22 -16.92
N PHE A 10 -9.68 6.56 -17.87
CA PHE A 10 -11.13 6.66 -18.03
C PHE A 10 -11.88 6.04 -16.85
N PHE A 11 -11.39 4.91 -16.32
CA PHE A 11 -11.97 4.32 -15.12
C PHE A 11 -11.82 5.24 -13.91
N GLU A 12 -10.65 5.86 -13.71
CA GLU A 12 -10.40 6.80 -12.62
C GLU A 12 -11.29 8.05 -12.72
N GLU A 13 -11.52 8.58 -13.93
CA GLU A 13 -12.31 9.80 -14.14
C GLU A 13 -13.83 9.54 -14.14
N THR A 14 -14.28 8.39 -14.64
CA THR A 14 -15.71 8.12 -14.85
C THR A 14 -16.29 7.04 -13.93
N GLY A 15 -15.45 6.29 -13.21
CA GLY A 15 -15.83 5.18 -12.33
C GLY A 15 -16.20 3.88 -13.06
N THR A 16 -16.11 3.84 -14.40
CA THR A 16 -16.41 2.65 -15.21
C THR A 16 -15.62 2.67 -16.53
N PHE A 17 -15.50 1.51 -17.18
CA PHE A 17 -14.95 1.42 -18.53
C PHE A 17 -15.68 0.35 -19.35
N GLU A 18 -16.78 0.75 -19.99
CA GLU A 18 -17.55 -0.10 -20.91
C GLU A 18 -17.80 0.61 -22.25
N PRO A 19 -16.75 0.77 -23.09
CA PRO A 19 -16.94 1.43 -24.38
C PRO A 19 -17.75 0.54 -25.32
N ASP A 20 -18.71 1.15 -26.01
CA ASP A 20 -19.41 0.56 -27.14
C ASP A 20 -18.48 0.44 -28.38
N THR A 21 -19.03 0.03 -29.52
CA THR A 21 -18.25 -0.11 -30.76
C THR A 21 -17.62 1.21 -31.21
N ILE A 22 -18.32 2.33 -31.04
CA ILE A 22 -17.86 3.66 -31.46
C ILE A 22 -16.73 4.12 -30.52
N GLY A 23 -16.91 4.00 -29.20
CA GLY A 23 -15.91 4.34 -28.20
C GLY A 23 -14.62 3.54 -28.39
N LYS A 24 -14.72 2.23 -28.68
CA LYS A 24 -13.54 1.38 -28.98
C LYS A 24 -12.80 1.85 -30.23
N ASP A 25 -13.54 2.25 -31.27
CA ASP A 25 -12.96 2.74 -32.51
C ASP A 25 -12.28 4.11 -32.33
N LEU A 26 -12.93 5.07 -31.67
CA LEU A 26 -12.35 6.38 -31.33
C LEU A 26 -11.07 6.23 -30.49
N MET A 27 -11.10 5.38 -29.47
CA MET A 27 -9.93 5.06 -28.65
C MET A 27 -8.81 4.44 -29.49
N THR A 28 -9.14 3.50 -30.38
CA THR A 28 -8.16 2.86 -31.27
C THR A 28 -7.52 3.87 -32.22
N LYS A 29 -8.31 4.80 -32.78
CA LYS A 29 -7.81 5.88 -33.64
C LYS A 29 -6.87 6.82 -32.88
N ALA A 30 -7.25 7.23 -31.67
CA ALA A 30 -6.41 8.05 -30.79
C ALA A 30 -5.07 7.37 -30.46
N ILE A 31 -5.08 6.08 -30.10
CA ILE A 31 -3.85 5.34 -29.76
C ILE A 31 -2.97 5.09 -30.98
N LYS A 32 -3.56 4.71 -32.12
CA LYS A 32 -2.77 4.37 -33.32
C LYS A 32 -2.29 5.61 -34.08
N GLY A 33 -2.81 6.80 -33.78
CA GLY A 33 -2.56 8.00 -34.56
C GLY A 33 -3.03 7.86 -36.01
N ARG A 34 -4.03 6.99 -36.26
CA ARG A 34 -4.56 6.73 -37.60
C ARG A 34 -5.78 7.60 -37.85
N PHE A 35 -5.66 8.50 -38.81
CA PHE A 35 -6.78 9.27 -39.36
C PHE A 35 -7.62 8.34 -40.24
N GLY A 36 -8.90 8.19 -39.92
CA GLY A 36 -9.84 7.53 -40.82
C GLY A 36 -10.09 8.39 -42.07
N LEU A 37 -10.80 7.83 -43.05
CA LEU A 37 -11.21 8.56 -44.26
C LEU A 37 -12.08 9.77 -43.90
N ASP A 38 -13.04 9.58 -42.99
CA ASP A 38 -14.04 10.60 -42.66
C ASP A 38 -13.73 11.38 -41.37
N TYR A 39 -13.03 10.77 -40.39
CA TYR A 39 -12.75 11.40 -39.10
C TYR A 39 -11.51 10.85 -38.41
N SER A 40 -11.02 11.61 -37.43
CA SER A 40 -9.95 11.24 -36.52
C SER A 40 -10.29 11.61 -35.09
N CYS A 41 -9.58 11.00 -34.14
CA CYS A 41 -9.72 11.28 -32.72
C CYS A 41 -8.32 11.48 -32.14
N ARG A 42 -8.14 12.53 -31.34
CA ARG A 42 -6.92 12.80 -30.58
C ARG A 42 -7.30 13.00 -29.12
N ILE A 43 -6.52 12.40 -28.24
CA ILE A 43 -6.66 12.54 -26.78
C ILE A 43 -5.37 13.15 -26.27
N THR A 44 -5.47 14.21 -25.49
CA THR A 44 -4.35 14.84 -24.80
C THR A 44 -4.49 14.60 -23.30
N LEU A 45 -3.39 14.23 -22.62
CA LEU A 45 -3.40 14.07 -21.17
C LEU A 45 -2.96 15.37 -20.48
N ASN A 46 -3.75 15.79 -19.49
CA ASN A 46 -3.50 17.02 -18.72
C ASN A 46 -2.45 16.84 -17.61
N LYS A 47 -1.95 15.61 -17.39
CA LYS A 47 -0.96 15.27 -16.38
C LYS A 47 0.30 14.70 -17.07
N PRO A 48 1.50 14.95 -16.53
CA PRO A 48 2.72 14.33 -17.04
C PRO A 48 2.72 12.82 -16.81
N ILE A 49 3.37 12.08 -17.70
CA ILE A 49 3.69 10.67 -17.49
C ILE A 49 5.04 10.60 -16.77
N ILE A 50 5.11 9.86 -15.66
CA ILE A 50 6.37 9.57 -14.95
C ILE A 50 6.77 8.12 -15.26
N GLY A 51 7.90 7.92 -15.94
CA GLY A 51 8.41 6.59 -16.29
C GLY A 51 9.35 6.04 -15.22
N ILE A 52 8.97 4.95 -14.54
CA ILE A 52 9.80 4.23 -13.56
C ILE A 52 9.89 2.74 -13.93
N GLY A 53 11.11 2.18 -13.86
CA GLY A 53 11.44 0.78 -14.14
C GLY A 53 11.92 0.55 -15.56
N ALA A 54 12.97 -0.24 -15.76
CA ALA A 54 13.36 -0.62 -17.12
C ALA A 54 12.27 -1.47 -17.79
N PRO A 55 12.01 -1.32 -19.10
CA PRO A 55 12.67 -0.41 -20.06
C PRO A 55 11.81 0.83 -20.40
N VAL A 56 11.40 1.65 -19.41
CA VAL A 56 10.56 2.84 -19.66
C VAL A 56 11.13 3.80 -20.71
N ALA A 57 12.44 3.98 -20.75
CA ALA A 57 13.10 4.85 -21.72
C ALA A 57 12.88 4.42 -23.18
N ALA A 58 12.62 3.13 -23.43
CA ALA A 58 12.39 2.61 -24.79
C ALA A 58 10.93 2.77 -25.25
N TYR A 59 9.96 2.70 -24.34
CA TYR A 59 8.54 2.66 -24.70
C TYR A 59 7.79 3.96 -24.44
N TYR A 60 8.10 4.66 -23.35
CA TYR A 60 7.29 5.79 -22.88
C TYR A 60 7.38 7.04 -23.77
N PRO A 61 8.50 7.35 -24.47
CA PRO A 61 8.51 8.47 -25.42
C PRO A 61 7.42 8.39 -26.48
N GLN A 62 7.20 7.19 -27.04
CA GLN A 62 6.15 6.97 -28.05
C GLN A 62 4.74 7.10 -27.48
N VAL A 63 4.56 6.80 -26.20
CA VAL A 63 3.27 6.92 -25.50
C VAL A 63 2.98 8.39 -25.21
N ALA A 64 3.98 9.14 -24.72
CA ALA A 64 3.86 10.55 -24.42
C ALA A 64 3.55 11.39 -25.67
N GLU A 65 4.20 11.08 -26.79
CA GLU A 65 3.93 11.70 -28.09
C GLU A 65 2.47 11.48 -28.56
N LYS A 66 1.96 10.25 -28.44
CA LYS A 66 0.56 9.92 -28.83
C LYS A 66 -0.47 10.73 -28.05
N PHE A 67 -0.16 11.04 -26.80
CA PHE A 67 -1.06 11.72 -25.88
C PHE A 67 -0.71 13.17 -25.60
N ASP A 68 0.21 13.75 -26.40
CA ASP A 68 0.62 15.14 -26.32
C ASP A 68 0.87 15.62 -24.88
N CYS A 69 1.64 14.83 -24.13
CA CYS A 69 1.85 15.06 -22.71
C CYS A 69 3.33 15.04 -22.37
N GLU A 70 3.68 15.73 -21.29
CA GLU A 70 5.04 15.76 -20.78
C GLU A 70 5.46 14.37 -20.28
N LEU A 71 6.67 13.95 -20.64
CA LEU A 71 7.30 12.76 -20.11
C LEU A 71 8.44 13.13 -19.16
N ILE A 72 8.29 12.73 -17.90
CA ILE A 72 9.34 12.88 -16.89
C ILE A 72 10.03 11.52 -16.74
N LEU A 73 11.31 11.45 -17.12
CA LEU A 73 12.18 10.30 -16.89
C LEU A 73 13.25 10.66 -15.84
N PRO A 74 13.08 10.22 -14.58
CA PRO A 74 14.09 10.45 -13.55
C PRO A 74 15.43 9.81 -13.91
N LYS A 75 16.54 10.41 -13.47
CA LYS A 75 17.92 9.99 -13.77
C LYS A 75 18.18 8.49 -13.53
N TYR A 76 17.54 7.90 -12.52
CA TYR A 76 17.71 6.50 -12.12
C TYR A 76 16.41 5.70 -12.30
N ALA A 77 15.59 6.06 -13.29
CA ALA A 77 14.29 5.43 -13.55
C ALA A 77 14.38 3.90 -13.64
N GLU A 78 15.44 3.37 -14.27
CA GLU A 78 15.65 1.94 -14.49
C GLU A 78 15.69 1.09 -13.20
N VAL A 79 16.19 1.66 -12.10
CA VAL A 79 16.28 0.99 -10.79
C VAL A 79 15.18 1.40 -9.81
N GLY A 80 14.20 2.20 -10.25
CA GLY A 80 13.20 2.76 -9.32
C GLY A 80 12.40 1.71 -8.56
N ASN A 81 12.14 0.53 -9.16
CA ASN A 81 11.50 -0.59 -8.44
C ASN A 81 12.39 -1.12 -7.30
N ALA A 82 13.69 -1.29 -7.54
CA ALA A 82 14.63 -1.75 -6.52
C ALA A 82 14.82 -0.71 -5.41
N VAL A 83 14.90 0.58 -5.78
CA VAL A 83 14.93 1.68 -4.81
C VAL A 83 13.64 1.70 -3.99
N GLY A 84 12.48 1.53 -4.61
CA GLY A 84 11.19 1.43 -3.93
C GLY A 84 11.15 0.27 -2.93
N ALA A 85 11.66 -0.90 -3.30
CA ALA A 85 11.71 -2.05 -2.41
C ALA A 85 12.59 -1.82 -1.17
N ILE A 86 13.73 -1.15 -1.32
CA ILE A 86 14.68 -0.91 -0.21
C ILE A 86 14.26 0.30 0.65
N THR A 87 13.62 1.30 0.04
CA THR A 87 13.16 2.52 0.73
C THR A 87 11.75 2.40 1.30
N GLY A 88 11.06 1.30 0.98
CA GLY A 88 9.72 1.00 1.48
C GLY A 88 9.70 0.91 3.01
N SER A 89 8.55 1.25 3.60
CA SER A 89 8.37 1.08 5.04
C SER A 89 8.45 -0.40 5.41
N ILE A 90 9.09 -0.69 6.53
CA ILE A 90 8.99 -1.97 7.22
C ILE A 90 7.63 -2.00 7.91
N VAL A 91 6.82 -3.01 7.62
CA VAL A 91 5.46 -3.15 8.13
C VAL A 91 5.27 -4.56 8.63
N GLU A 92 5.01 -4.70 9.93
CA GLU A 92 4.63 -5.96 10.55
C GLU A 92 3.25 -5.83 11.18
N SER A 93 2.46 -6.90 11.16
CA SER A 93 1.10 -6.87 11.73
C SER A 93 0.69 -8.20 12.37
N MET A 94 -0.16 -8.12 13.39
CA MET A 94 -0.78 -9.28 14.02
C MET A 94 -2.30 -9.13 14.05
N ASP A 95 -2.97 -10.17 13.57
CA ASP A 95 -4.41 -10.34 13.71
C ASP A 95 -4.72 -11.20 14.94
N ILE A 96 -5.56 -10.69 15.82
CA ILE A 96 -5.96 -11.31 17.08
C ILE A 96 -7.48 -11.45 17.11
N LEU A 97 -7.94 -12.65 17.40
CA LEU A 97 -9.35 -12.98 17.46
C LEU A 97 -9.76 -13.23 18.91
N ILE A 98 -10.78 -12.51 19.38
CA ILE A 98 -11.35 -12.67 20.70
C ILE A 98 -12.79 -13.17 20.54
N ARG A 99 -13.13 -14.29 21.18
CA ARG A 99 -14.47 -14.89 21.12
C ARG A 99 -15.03 -15.13 22.51
N PRO A 100 -16.27 -14.71 22.79
CA PRO A 100 -16.96 -15.08 24.03
C PRO A 100 -17.01 -16.59 24.22
N LYS A 101 -17.01 -17.03 25.48
CA LYS A 101 -17.24 -18.44 25.82
C LYS A 101 -18.66 -18.84 25.39
N PRO A 102 -18.87 -20.09 24.93
CA PRO A 102 -20.21 -20.54 24.54
C PRO A 102 -21.24 -20.30 25.64
N GLY A 103 -22.32 -19.60 25.32
CA GLY A 103 -23.39 -19.26 26.27
C GLY A 103 -23.27 -17.91 26.95
N GLU A 104 -22.13 -17.22 26.83
CA GLU A 104 -21.89 -15.89 27.44
C GLU A 104 -22.15 -14.73 26.45
N ASN A 105 -22.48 -15.02 25.19
CA ASN A 105 -22.49 -14.02 24.10
C ASN A 105 -23.44 -12.83 24.33
N ALA A 106 -24.51 -13.01 25.10
CA ALA A 106 -25.50 -11.97 25.42
C ALA A 106 -25.18 -11.19 26.70
N VAL A 107 -24.11 -11.55 27.41
CA VAL A 107 -23.63 -10.88 28.62
C VAL A 107 -22.83 -9.65 28.21
N ASN A 108 -22.94 -8.57 29.00
CA ASN A 108 -22.09 -7.40 28.82
C ASN A 108 -20.66 -7.76 29.25
N ASP A 109 -19.71 -7.61 28.33
CA ASP A 109 -18.28 -7.88 28.53
C ASP A 109 -17.97 -9.31 29.03
N PRO A 110 -18.25 -10.33 28.20
CA PRO A 110 -18.26 -11.72 28.65
C PRO A 110 -16.85 -12.32 28.82
N LYS A 111 -16.78 -13.43 29.57
CA LYS A 111 -15.60 -14.30 29.55
C LYS A 111 -15.30 -14.74 28.13
N CYS A 112 -14.03 -14.76 27.76
CA CYS A 112 -13.65 -14.98 26.36
C CYS A 112 -12.36 -15.79 26.22
N PHE A 113 -12.15 -16.25 24.99
CA PHE A 113 -10.89 -16.81 24.51
C PHE A 113 -10.24 -15.83 23.55
N LEU A 114 -8.96 -15.55 23.78
CA LEU A 114 -8.10 -14.83 22.84
C LEU A 114 -7.31 -15.85 22.03
N PHE A 115 -7.27 -15.68 20.72
CA PHE A 115 -6.49 -16.46 19.76
C PHE A 115 -5.54 -15.53 19.01
N ALA A 116 -4.24 -15.73 19.17
CA ALA A 116 -3.21 -14.91 18.55
C ALA A 116 -2.03 -15.78 18.06
N PRO A 117 -1.11 -15.23 17.24
CA PRO A 117 0.10 -15.94 16.82
C PRO A 117 0.98 -16.43 17.99
N PHE A 118 0.95 -15.73 19.12
CA PHE A 118 1.67 -16.11 20.34
C PHE A 118 0.90 -17.10 21.24
N GLY A 119 -0.25 -17.59 20.81
CA GLY A 119 -1.00 -18.65 21.49
C GLY A 119 -2.43 -18.27 21.86
N ARG A 120 -3.07 -19.18 22.60
CA ARG A 120 -4.45 -19.04 23.09
C ARG A 120 -4.46 -18.75 24.59
N MET A 121 -5.30 -17.80 25.01
CA MET A 121 -5.49 -17.43 26.42
C MET A 121 -6.97 -17.28 26.76
N GLU A 122 -7.26 -17.31 28.06
CA GLU A 122 -8.59 -17.11 28.63
C GLU A 122 -8.60 -15.83 29.47
N PHE A 123 -9.68 -15.06 29.34
CA PHE A 123 -9.89 -13.83 30.10
C PHE A 123 -11.31 -13.82 30.67
N GLU A 124 -11.45 -13.09 31.79
CA GLU A 124 -12.75 -12.93 32.46
C GLU A 124 -13.63 -11.92 31.72
N THR A 125 -13.04 -11.00 30.96
CA THR A 125 -13.75 -10.01 30.14
C THR A 125 -13.10 -9.84 28.76
N VAL A 126 -13.86 -9.35 27.78
CA VAL A 126 -13.34 -8.98 26.46
C VAL A 126 -12.48 -7.72 26.55
N THR A 127 -12.84 -6.78 27.43
CA THR A 127 -12.04 -5.57 27.67
C THR A 127 -10.62 -5.93 28.11
N GLU A 128 -10.46 -6.82 29.09
CA GLU A 128 -9.14 -7.30 29.53
C GLU A 128 -8.38 -8.01 28.42
N ALA A 129 -9.07 -8.83 27.62
CA ALA A 129 -8.46 -9.52 26.50
C ALA A 129 -7.94 -8.55 25.43
N VAL A 130 -8.68 -7.48 25.12
CA VAL A 130 -8.27 -6.45 24.16
C VAL A 130 -7.08 -5.67 24.71
N ASP A 131 -7.13 -5.21 25.95
CA ASP A 131 -6.01 -4.47 26.57
C ASP A 131 -4.72 -5.30 26.59
N TYR A 132 -4.85 -6.59 26.90
CA TYR A 132 -3.73 -7.53 26.85
C TYR A 132 -3.23 -7.73 25.41
N ALA A 133 -4.15 -7.94 24.45
CA ALA A 133 -3.82 -8.12 23.03
C ALA A 133 -3.02 -6.94 22.49
N GLU A 134 -3.50 -5.71 22.70
CA GLU A 134 -2.88 -4.49 22.21
C GLU A 134 -1.48 -4.30 22.79
N LYS A 135 -1.32 -4.45 24.12
CA LYS A 135 -0.01 -4.34 24.77
C LYS A 135 0.96 -5.40 24.29
N LYS A 136 0.53 -6.67 24.29
CA LYS A 136 1.44 -7.78 23.98
C LYS A 136 1.84 -7.79 22.51
N ALA A 137 0.89 -7.54 21.60
CA ALA A 137 1.18 -7.42 20.18
C ALA A 137 2.10 -6.23 19.90
N SER A 138 1.88 -5.08 20.56
CA SER A 138 2.73 -3.90 20.41
C SER A 138 4.18 -4.17 20.79
N GLU A 139 4.41 -4.82 21.93
CA GLU A 139 5.76 -5.20 22.36
C GLU A 139 6.47 -6.06 21.31
N ILE A 140 5.79 -7.11 20.81
CA ILE A 140 6.38 -8.05 19.85
C ILE A 140 6.61 -7.36 18.50
N LEU A 141 5.62 -6.61 18.00
CA LEU A 141 5.69 -5.92 16.72
C LEU A 141 6.77 -4.84 16.70
N LEU A 142 6.91 -4.06 17.79
CA LEU A 142 7.97 -3.07 17.91
C LEU A 142 9.35 -3.73 17.89
N ASP A 143 9.55 -4.82 18.63
CA ASP A 143 10.81 -5.55 18.63
C ASP A 143 11.14 -6.10 17.24
N MET A 144 10.16 -6.70 16.54
CA MET A 144 10.33 -7.21 15.18
C MET A 144 10.76 -6.10 14.20
N VAL A 145 9.99 -5.02 14.08
CA VAL A 145 10.34 -3.95 13.11
C VAL A 145 11.66 -3.25 13.47
N ILE A 146 12.00 -3.10 14.75
CA ILE A 146 13.29 -2.51 15.17
C ILE A 146 14.44 -3.46 14.80
N SER A 147 14.26 -4.76 15.01
CA SER A 147 15.27 -5.78 14.65
C SER A 147 15.51 -5.83 13.15
N GLU A 148 14.49 -5.51 12.35
CA GLU A 148 14.57 -5.38 10.89
C GLU A 148 15.13 -4.04 10.42
N GLY A 149 15.44 -3.14 11.35
CA GLY A 149 16.12 -1.87 11.07
C GLY A 149 15.19 -0.68 10.87
N ALA A 150 13.95 -0.74 11.36
CA ALA A 150 13.06 0.40 11.37
C ALA A 150 13.52 1.49 12.36
N GLU A 151 13.50 2.75 11.94
CA GLU A 151 13.64 3.92 12.80
C GLU A 151 12.27 4.51 13.15
N ASN A 152 12.10 4.85 14.43
CA ASN A 152 10.90 5.49 14.97
C ASN A 152 9.58 4.84 14.48
N PRO A 153 9.41 3.52 14.68
CA PRO A 153 8.20 2.84 14.27
C PRO A 153 6.97 3.41 14.99
N LYS A 154 5.86 3.47 14.27
CA LYS A 154 4.55 3.87 14.77
C LYS A 154 3.65 2.66 14.85
N LEU A 155 2.77 2.65 15.85
CA LEU A 155 1.76 1.63 16.01
C LEU A 155 0.42 2.15 15.49
N GLU A 156 -0.28 1.29 14.75
CA GLU A 156 -1.65 1.47 14.31
C GLU A 156 -2.47 0.29 14.81
N MET A 157 -3.63 0.59 15.38
CA MET A 157 -4.51 -0.40 15.98
C MET A 157 -5.91 -0.23 15.41
N GLU A 158 -6.50 -1.36 15.04
CA GLU A 158 -7.87 -1.43 14.55
C GLU A 158 -8.61 -2.50 15.35
N ARG A 159 -9.80 -2.14 15.86
CA ARG A 159 -10.69 -3.05 16.55
C ARG A 159 -12.04 -3.09 15.84
N ILE A 160 -12.50 -4.29 15.51
CA ILE A 160 -13.81 -4.53 14.92
C ILE A 160 -14.57 -5.52 15.79
N ASP A 161 -15.62 -5.02 16.45
CA ASP A 161 -16.57 -5.85 17.19
C ASP A 161 -17.72 -6.28 16.28
N ARG A 162 -17.85 -7.59 16.07
CA ARG A 162 -19.00 -8.16 15.36
C ARG A 162 -20.09 -8.52 16.35
N LYS A 163 -21.21 -7.82 16.26
CA LYS A 163 -22.37 -7.99 17.13
C LYS A 163 -23.58 -8.43 16.31
N TYR A 164 -24.44 -9.24 16.90
CA TYR A 164 -25.74 -9.61 16.35
C TYR A 164 -26.83 -8.99 17.22
N GLU A 165 -27.68 -8.17 16.63
CA GLU A 165 -28.86 -7.60 17.30
C GLU A 165 -30.00 -8.61 17.28
N PHE A 166 -30.67 -8.79 18.42
CA PHE A 166 -31.88 -9.60 18.49
C PHE A 166 -32.92 -8.95 19.40
N GLY A 167 -34.19 -9.08 18.99
CA GLY A 167 -35.33 -8.52 19.70
C GLY A 167 -35.81 -7.21 19.09
N SER A 168 -37.13 -7.12 18.91
CA SER A 168 -37.83 -5.97 18.33
C SER A 168 -37.81 -4.77 19.30
N GLY A 169 -36.70 -4.02 19.35
CA GLY A 169 -36.68 -2.62 19.83
C GLY A 169 -36.10 -2.33 21.21
N TYR A 170 -35.44 -3.27 21.90
CA TYR A 170 -34.84 -3.03 23.24
C TYR A 170 -33.30 -3.01 23.27
N GLY A 171 -32.62 -2.89 22.11
CA GLY A 171 -31.16 -2.68 22.06
C GLY A 171 -30.32 -3.85 22.60
N ALA A 172 -30.87 -5.06 22.68
CA ALA A 172 -30.13 -6.25 23.09
C ALA A 172 -29.27 -6.76 21.91
N TYR A 173 -27.97 -6.93 22.18
CA TYR A 173 -27.02 -7.47 21.21
C TYR A 173 -26.22 -8.61 21.84
N ALA A 174 -25.80 -9.57 21.01
CA ALA A 174 -24.80 -10.57 21.37
C ALA A 174 -23.50 -10.23 20.67
N LEU A 175 -22.40 -10.27 21.42
CA LEU A 175 -21.08 -10.25 20.83
C LEU A 175 -20.80 -11.62 20.20
N LEU A 176 -20.46 -11.63 18.91
CA LEU A 176 -20.03 -12.85 18.22
C LEU A 176 -18.52 -13.02 18.36
N GLU A 177 -17.79 -11.98 18.02
CA GLU A 177 -16.33 -11.94 18.06
C GLU A 177 -15.82 -10.51 17.99
N THR A 178 -14.61 -10.30 18.49
CA THR A 178 -13.84 -9.07 18.37
C THR A 178 -12.56 -9.39 17.62
N HIS A 179 -12.30 -8.68 16.53
CA HIS A 179 -11.03 -8.73 15.82
C HIS A 179 -10.20 -7.53 16.23
N VAL A 180 -8.98 -7.76 16.67
CA VAL A 180 -7.99 -6.72 16.95
C VAL A 180 -6.83 -6.92 16.01
N LYS A 181 -6.55 -5.91 15.19
CA LYS A 181 -5.38 -5.87 14.32
C LYS A 181 -4.43 -4.80 14.84
N VAL A 182 -3.19 -5.20 15.11
CA VAL A 182 -2.12 -4.28 15.50
C VAL A 182 -1.07 -4.31 14.40
N SER A 183 -0.64 -3.14 13.94
CA SER A 183 0.39 -2.99 12.91
C SER A 183 1.47 -2.05 13.41
N ALA A 184 2.74 -2.41 13.20
CA ALA A 184 3.88 -1.53 13.41
C ALA A 184 4.45 -1.13 12.05
N VAL A 185 4.59 0.17 11.82
CA VAL A 185 5.11 0.74 10.57
C VAL A 185 6.30 1.62 10.89
N GLY A 186 7.45 1.34 10.30
CA GLY A 186 8.63 2.17 10.46
C GLY A 186 9.41 2.32 9.17
N LYS A 187 10.20 3.39 9.07
CA LYS A 187 11.06 3.60 7.91
C LYS A 187 12.38 2.87 8.13
N PRO A 188 12.93 2.19 7.12
CA PRO A 188 14.26 1.59 7.24
C PRO A 188 15.28 2.69 7.55
N LYS A 189 16.30 2.36 8.33
CA LYS A 189 17.49 3.21 8.53
C LYS A 189 18.02 3.63 7.17
N GLN A 190 17.82 4.89 6.82
CA GLN A 190 18.32 5.40 5.55
C GLN A 190 19.84 5.41 5.56
N PHE A 191 20.44 5.01 4.44
CA PHE A 191 21.86 5.21 4.21
C PHE A 191 22.18 6.69 4.49
N ARG A 192 23.03 6.95 5.49
CA ARG A 192 23.58 8.29 5.67
C ARG A 192 24.26 8.68 4.35
N PRO A 193 24.11 9.93 3.88
CA PRO A 193 24.95 10.40 2.79
C PRO A 193 26.39 10.14 3.22
N MET A 194 27.17 9.43 2.40
CA MET A 194 28.62 9.40 2.60
C MET A 194 29.07 10.86 2.67
N GLU A 195 29.63 11.28 3.81
CA GLU A 195 30.50 12.45 3.80
C GLU A 195 31.48 12.23 2.65
N LYS A 196 31.60 13.22 1.77
CA LYS A 196 32.49 13.17 0.61
C LYS A 196 33.91 12.91 1.12
N THR A 197 34.26 11.64 1.27
CA THR A 197 35.64 11.22 1.46
C THR A 197 36.27 11.49 0.10
N SER A 198 37.13 12.50 0.07
CA SER A 198 37.86 12.95 -1.11
C SER A 198 38.78 11.81 -1.59
N TYR A 199 38.24 10.86 -2.35
CA TYR A 199 39.03 9.83 -3.01
C TYR A 199 39.91 10.40 -4.15
N TYR A 200 39.74 11.69 -4.49
CA TYR A 200 40.50 12.36 -5.54
C TYR A 200 41.72 13.15 -5.03
N SER A 201 41.90 13.33 -3.72
CA SER A 201 43.11 14.00 -3.18
C SER A 201 44.32 13.07 -3.18
N ASP A 202 44.12 11.77 -3.03
CA ASP A 202 45.23 10.81 -2.85
C ASP A 202 45.83 10.31 -4.18
N LEU A 203 45.11 10.49 -5.30
CA LEU A 203 45.60 10.11 -6.63
C LEU A 203 46.52 11.16 -7.27
N LYS A 204 46.55 12.41 -6.77
CA LYS A 204 47.48 13.44 -7.28
C LYS A 204 48.90 13.30 -6.75
N GLN A 205 49.12 12.61 -5.65
CA GLN A 205 50.47 12.34 -5.14
C GLN A 205 51.19 11.18 -5.84
N ALA A 206 50.48 10.39 -6.65
CA ALA A 206 51.04 9.22 -7.33
C ALA A 206 51.51 9.51 -8.78
N TRP A 207 51.35 10.74 -9.28
CA TRP A 207 51.70 11.12 -10.65
C TRP A 207 52.59 12.38 -10.76
N ASP A 208 53.10 12.89 -9.63
CA ASP A 208 54.16 13.91 -9.61
C ASP A 208 55.48 13.29 -9.11
N VAL A 209 56.07 12.42 -9.94
CA VAL A 209 57.51 12.09 -9.95
C VAL A 209 58.00 12.03 -11.40
#